data_AF-A0A1H1IAY0-F1
#
_entry.id   AF-A0A1H1IAY0-F1
#
_cell.length_a   1.000
_cell.length_b   1.000
_cell.length_c   1.000
_cell.angle_alpha   90.00
_cell.angle_beta   90.00
_cell.angle_gamma   90.00
#
_symmetry.space_group_name_H-M   'P 1'
#
loop_
_entity.id
_entity.type
_entity.pdbx_description
1 polymer ?
#
loop_
_entity_poly.entity_id
_entity_poly.type
_entity_poly.pdbx_seq_one_letter_code
_entity_poly.pdbx_strand_id
1 'polypeptide(L)' 'MAMAFFAAFGAIIFVHGVVTGEVYRILMGCIFGMLAAGVVLSSAFERWATDHALVILAVMILVFLTSLQWQGP' A
#
# COMPACT_ATOMS: atom_id res chain seq x y z
N MET A 1 -7.85 8.31 9.68
CA MET A 1 -6.77 7.41 10.15
C MET A 1 -6.29 6.45 9.05
N ALA A 2 -7.19 5.83 8.28
CA ALA A 2 -6.87 4.92 7.17
C ALA A 2 -5.96 5.52 6.07
N MET A 3 -6.15 6.80 5.72
CA MET A 3 -5.32 7.52 4.73
C MET A 3 -3.82 7.41 5.03
N ALA A 4 -3.42 7.59 6.30
CA ALA A 4 -2.03 7.56 6.71
C ALA A 4 -1.40 6.17 6.52
N PHE A 5 -2.17 5.10 6.76
CA PHE A 5 -1.70 3.73 6.56
C PHE A 5 -1.46 3.42 5.09
N PHE A 6 -2.39 3.78 4.19
CA PHE A 6 -2.22 3.60 2.76
C PHE A 6 -1.03 4.38 2.21
N ALA A 7 -0.91 5.66 2.60
CA ALA A 7 0.18 6.51 2.15
C ALA A 7 1.54 6.03 2.65
N ALA A 8 1.65 5.69 3.94
CA ALA A 8 2.91 5.23 4.53
C ALA A 8 3.38 3.90 3.92
N PHE A 9 2.50 2.91 3.80
CA PHE A 9 2.88 1.63 3.19
C PHE A 9 3.13 1.76 1.68
N GLY A 10 2.31 2.55 0.96
CA GLY A 10 2.56 2.83 -0.46
C GLY A 10 3.94 3.42 -0.67
N ALA A 11 4.35 4.37 0.17
CA ALA A 11 5.69 4.94 0.14
C ALA A 11 6.79 3.93 0.47
N ILE A 12 6.61 3.07 1.49
CA ILE A 12 7.59 2.02 1.83
C ILE A 12 7.81 1.06 0.66
N ILE A 13 6.72 0.54 0.07
CA ILE A 13 6.79 -0.39 -1.06
C ILE A 13 7.41 0.29 -2.28
N PHE A 14 7.04 1.54 -2.55
CA PHE A 14 7.58 2.32 -3.65
C PHE A 14 9.08 2.56 -3.51
N VAL A 15 9.52 3.12 -2.37
CA VAL A 15 10.94 3.39 -2.09
C VAL A 15 11.75 2.11 -2.15
N HIS A 16 11.24 1.04 -1.57
CA HIS A 16 11.88 -0.26 -1.67
C HIS A 16 12.01 -0.72 -3.13
N GLY A 17 10.94 -0.62 -3.93
CA GLY A 17 10.96 -0.97 -5.35
C GLY A 17 11.94 -0.14 -6.17
N VAL A 18 12.08 1.16 -5.86
CA VAL A 18 13.07 2.04 -6.49
C VAL A 18 14.49 1.61 -6.13
N VAL A 19 14.74 1.26 -4.87
CA VAL A 19 16.07 0.80 -4.41
C VAL A 19 16.44 -0.55 -5.02
N THR A 20 15.49 -1.49 -5.16
CA THR A 20 15.75 -2.82 -5.73
C THR A 20 15.65 -2.91 -7.25
N GLY A 21 15.18 -1.85 -7.92
CA GLY A 21 14.93 -1.85 -9.36
C GLY A 21 13.71 -2.69 -9.79
N GLU A 22 12.86 -3.08 -8.83
CA GLU A 22 11.73 -3.97 -9.04
C GLU A 22 10.49 -3.19 -9.48
N VAL A 23 10.25 -3.13 -10.80
CA VAL A 23 9.13 -2.38 -11.41
C VAL A 23 7.78 -2.75 -10.81
N TYR A 24 7.53 -4.03 -10.52
CA TYR A 24 6.26 -4.48 -9.96
C TYR A 24 5.98 -3.86 -8.57
N ARG A 25 7.01 -3.65 -7.74
CA ARG A 25 6.86 -2.99 -6.43
C ARG A 25 6.61 -1.51 -6.56
N ILE A 26 7.29 -0.85 -7.50
CA ILE A 26 7.05 0.55 -7.81
C ILE A 26 5.58 0.77 -8.18
N LEU A 27 5.02 -0.07 -9.06
CA LEU A 27 3.62 -0.02 -9.44
C LEU A 27 2.68 -0.26 -8.26
N MET A 28 2.96 -1.26 -7.42
CA MET A 28 2.17 -1.54 -6.21
C MET A 28 2.17 -0.35 -5.24
N GLY A 29 3.33 0.27 -5.00
CA GLY A 29 3.44 1.46 -4.17
C GLY A 29 2.61 2.64 -4.69
N CYS A 30 2.62 2.87 -6.01
CA CYS A 30 1.78 3.88 -6.66
C CYS A 30 0.27 3.61 -6.50
N ILE A 31 -0.17 2.34 -6.61
CA ILE A 31 -1.57 1.95 -6.41
C ILE A 31 -2.03 2.30 -4.99
N PHE A 32 -1.23 1.98 -3.98
CA PHE A 32 -1.56 2.37 -2.60
C PHE A 32 -1.58 3.89 -2.39
N GLY A 33 -0.70 4.62 -3.06
CA GLY A 33 -0.76 6.08 -3.10
C GLY A 33 -2.07 6.62 -3.70
N MET A 34 -2.54 6.03 -4.80
CA MET A 34 -3.84 6.40 -5.40
C MET A 34 -5.02 6.05 -4.48
N LEU A 35 -4.97 4.92 -3.77
CA LEU A 35 -5.99 4.58 -2.77
C LEU A 35 -6.02 5.59 -1.63
N ALA A 36 -4.86 6.06 -1.17
CA ALA A 36 -4.78 7.12 -0.16
C ALA A 36 -5.43 8.43 -0.66
N ALA A 37 -5.22 8.80 -1.92
CA ALA A 37 -5.90 9.94 -2.53
C ALA A 37 -7.41 9.72 -2.67
N GLY A 38 -7.84 8.49 -3.01
CA GLY A 38 -9.25 8.10 -3.06
C GLY A 38 -9.97 8.26 -1.72
N VAL A 39 -9.28 8.01 -0.59
CA VAL A 39 -9.82 8.26 0.77
C VAL A 39 -10.15 9.74 0.97
N VAL A 40 -9.38 10.66 0.39
CA VAL A 40 -9.63 12.10 0.50
C VAL A 40 -10.85 12.54 -0.31
N LEU A 41 -11.12 11.87 -1.44
CA LEU A 41 -12.19 12.26 -2.36
C LEU A 41 -13.58 11.78 -1.95
N SER A 42 -13.68 10.77 -1.08
CA SER A 42 -14.96 10.15 -0.70
C SER A 42 -15.03 9.81 0.78
N SER A 43 -15.91 10.50 1.51
CA SER A 43 -16.16 10.25 2.94
C SER A 43 -16.75 8.85 3.21
N ALA A 44 -17.52 8.30 2.26
CA ALA A 44 -18.02 6.94 2.35
C ALA A 44 -16.87 5.92 2.25
N PHE A 45 -15.91 6.17 1.37
CA PHE A 45 -14.72 5.32 1.21
C PHE A 45 -13.78 5.46 2.41
N GLU A 46 -13.61 6.66 2.97
CA GLU A 46 -12.84 6.87 4.20
C GLU A 46 -13.41 6.08 5.37
N ARG A 47 -14.73 6.11 5.57
CA ARG A 47 -15.39 5.39 6.66
C ARG A 47 -15.22 3.87 6.48
N TRP A 48 -15.51 3.35 5.28
CA TRP A 48 -15.27 1.93 4.97
C TRP A 48 -13.80 1.54 5.22
N ALA A 49 -12.85 2.33 4.73
CA ALA A 49 -11.43 2.02 4.90
C ALA A 49 -10.97 2.10 6.36
N THR A 50 -11.59 2.98 7.15
CA THR A 50 -11.32 3.10 8.58
C THR A 50 -11.89 1.90 9.35
N ASP A 51 -13.11 1.48 9.03
CA ASP A 51 -13.76 0.31 9.63
C ASP A 51 -12.99 -0.99 9.32
N HIS A 52 -12.33 -1.05 8.16
CA HIS A 52 -11.54 -2.20 7.71
C HIS A 52 -10.03 -1.98 7.81
N ALA A 53 -9.56 -0.94 8.52
CA ALA A 53 -8.16 -0.52 8.49
C ALA A 53 -7.18 -1.63 8.92
N LEU A 54 -7.53 -2.42 9.93
CA LEU A 54 -6.69 -3.54 10.39
C LEU A 54 -6.61 -4.67 9.36
N VAL A 55 -7.72 -4.98 8.68
CA VAL A 55 -7.76 -6.01 7.63
C VAL A 55 -6.94 -5.57 6.43
N ILE A 56 -7.15 -4.31 6.01
CA ILE A 56 -6.38 -3.67 4.94
C ILE A 56 -4.89 -3.71 5.28
N LEU A 57 -4.50 -3.30 6.49
CA LEU A 57 -3.12 -3.34 6.95
C LEU A 57 -2.54 -4.76 6.91
N ALA A 58 -3.28 -5.77 7.37
CA ALA A 58 -2.85 -7.16 7.32
C ALA A 58 -2.63 -7.66 5.89
N VAL A 59 -3.54 -7.32 4.96
CA VAL A 59 -3.40 -7.63 3.53
C VAL A 59 -2.18 -6.92 2.95
N MET A 60 -1.94 -5.66 3.30
CA MET A 60 -0.80 -4.89 2.83
C MET A 60 0.55 -5.46 3.31
N ILE A 61 0.62 -5.88 4.57
CA ILE A 61 1.79 -6.58 5.12
C ILE A 61 2.00 -7.90 4.38
N LEU A 62 0.94 -8.68 4.18
CA LEU A 62 1.04 -9.95 3.45
C LEU A 62 1.56 -9.75 2.03
N VAL A 63 1.02 -8.78 1.29
CA VAL A 63 1.46 -8.42 -0.07
C VAL A 63 2.92 -7.97 -0.09
N PHE A 64 3.36 -7.21 0.91
CA PHE A 64 4.76 -6.83 1.02
C PHE A 64 5.67 -8.04 1.30
N LEU A 65 5.30 -8.92 2.24
CA LEU A 65 6.08 -10.12 2.54
C LEU A 65 6.15 -11.08 1.34
N THR A 66 5.04 -11.29 0.62
CA THR A 66 5.05 -12.10 -0.60
C THR A 66 5.89 -11.46 -1.70
N SER A 67 5.90 -10.12 -1.80
CA SER A 67 6.79 -9.42 -2.72
C SER A 67 8.27 -9.70 -2.40
N LEU A 68 8.64 -9.75 -1.10
CA LEU A 68 9.99 -10.08 -0.64
C LEU A 68 10.41 -11.51 -1.00
N GLN A 69 9.48 -12.46 -0.99
CA GLN A 69 9.75 -13.85 -1.37
C GLN A 69 9.97 -14.05 -2.87
N TRP A 70 9.52 -13.10 -3.71
CA TRP A 70 9.71 -13.13 -5.16
C TRP A 70 11.03 -12.49 -5.62
N GLN A 71 11.87 -12.06 -4.67
CA GLN A 71 13.28 -11.83 -4.95
C GLN A 71 13.92 -13.19 -5.16
N GLY A 72 14.16 -13.56 -6.43
CA GLY A 72 14.87 -14.78 -6.77
C GLY A 72 16.26 -14.84 -6.10
N PRO A 73 16.92 -16.02 -6.10
CA PRO A 73 18.34 -16.10 -5.77
C PRO A 73 19.19 -15.18 -6.67
#